data_AF-A0A327ZBM4-F1
#
_entry.id   AF-A0A327ZBM4-F1
#
_cell.length_a   1.000
_cell.length_b   1.000
_cell.length_c   1.000
_cell.angle_alpha   90.00
_cell.angle_beta   90.00
_cell.angle_gamma   90.00
#
_symmetry.space_group_name_H-M   'P 1'
#
loop_
_entity.id
_entity.type
_entity.pdbx_description
1 polymer ?
#
loop_
_entity_poly.entity_id
_entity_poly.type
_entity_poly.pdbx_seq_one_letter_code
_entity_poly.pdbx_strand_id
1 'polypeptide(L)' 'MEEKALSLEQVEGANWGEPPADSTRLVASVHALRRRPIAELGAEGLRLLISQRVGLAEIDDEVQTEIAKLGSGASGW' A
#
# COMPACT_ATOMS: atom_id res chain seq x y z
N MET A 1 -6.10 19.71 12.60
CA MET A 1 -4.79 19.53 11.94
C MET A 1 -5.09 18.68 10.72
N GLU A 2 -4.85 19.18 9.51
CA GLU A 2 -5.00 18.38 8.29
C GLU A 2 -4.00 17.23 8.39
N GLU A 3 -4.48 16.01 8.60
CA GLU A 3 -3.61 14.85 8.64
C GLU A 3 -3.05 14.66 7.21
N LYS A 4 -1.76 14.91 7.04
CA LYS A 4 -1.11 14.94 5.74
C LYS A 4 -1.24 13.56 5.09
N ALA A 5 -2.03 13.44 4.03
CA ALA A 5 -2.19 12.19 3.30
C ALA A 5 -0.81 11.74 2.77
N LEU A 6 -0.32 10.63 3.30
CA LEU A 6 0.96 10.04 2.91
C LEU A 6 0.82 9.27 1.59
N SER A 7 1.89 9.22 0.81
CA SER A 7 2.00 8.29 -0.31
C SER A 7 2.43 6.90 0.17
N LEU A 8 2.23 5.89 -0.68
CA LEU A 8 2.65 4.53 -0.34
C LEU A 8 4.18 4.44 -0.14
N GLU A 9 4.96 5.15 -0.97
CA GLU A 9 6.41 5.26 -0.79
C GLU A 9 6.81 5.81 0.60
N GLN A 10 6.03 6.76 1.13
CA GLN A 10 6.30 7.37 2.44
C GLN A 10 5.92 6.43 3.58
N VAL A 11 4.81 5.70 3.46
CA VAL A 11 4.39 4.69 4.43
C VAL A 11 5.41 3.57 4.51
N GLU A 12 5.83 3.04 3.35
CA GLU A 12 6.81 1.96 3.26
C GLU A 12 8.25 2.43 3.55
N GLY A 13 8.51 3.74 3.57
CA GLY A 13 9.85 4.32 3.69
C GLY A 13 10.79 3.92 2.55
N ALA A 14 10.27 3.50 1.39
CA ALA A 14 11.01 2.83 0.33
C ALA A 14 10.90 3.57 -1.01
N ASN A 15 11.91 4.38 -1.35
CA ASN A 15 12.00 5.06 -2.64
C ASN A 15 12.52 4.10 -3.72
N TRP A 16 11.69 3.81 -4.73
CA TRP A 16 12.05 2.92 -5.85
C TRP A 16 12.74 3.66 -6.99
N GLY A 17 12.84 4.99 -6.92
CA GLY A 17 13.34 5.83 -7.99
C GLY A 17 12.41 5.86 -9.20
N GLU A 18 12.98 6.28 -10.33
CA GLU A 18 12.27 6.32 -11.60
C GLU A 18 12.23 4.90 -12.22
N PRO A 19 11.11 4.49 -12.85
CA PRO A 19 11.05 3.24 -13.58
C PRO A 19 12.14 3.19 -14.67
N PRO A 20 12.70 2.00 -14.96
CA PRO A 20 13.60 1.80 -16.11
C PRO A 20 13.02 2.37 -17.41
N ALA A 21 13.86 2.90 -18.31
CA ALA A 21 13.40 3.57 -19.53
C ALA A 21 12.62 2.65 -20.49
N ASP A 22 12.86 1.34 -20.42
CA ASP A 22 12.20 0.27 -21.17
C ASP A 22 10.99 -0.34 -20.42
N SER A 23 10.56 0.30 -19.33
CA SER A 23 9.43 -0.17 -18.53
C SER A 23 8.16 -0.27 -19.35
N THR A 24 7.41 -1.34 -19.11
CA THR A 24 6.04 -1.43 -19.60
C THR A 24 5.20 -0.32 -18.98
N ARG A 25 4.11 0.04 -19.67
CA ARG A 25 3.14 1.03 -19.17
C ARG A 25 2.63 0.68 -17.77
N LEU A 26 2.49 -0.61 -17.44
CA LEU A 26 2.05 -1.08 -16.13
C LEU A 26 3.07 -0.71 -15.04
N VAL A 27 4.35 -1.03 -15.26
CA VAL A 27 5.43 -0.70 -14.31
C VAL A 27 5.52 0.82 -14.12
N ALA A 28 5.50 1.60 -15.21
CA ALA A 28 5.50 3.05 -15.12
C ALA A 28 4.29 3.60 -14.31
N SER A 29 3.11 3.01 -14.51
CA SER A 29 1.90 3.38 -13.78
C SER A 29 2.02 3.07 -12.28
N VAL A 30 2.55 1.91 -11.92
CA VAL A 30 2.78 1.53 -10.52
C VAL A 30 3.76 2.49 -9.84
N HIS A 31 4.90 2.79 -10.47
CA HIS A 31 5.86 3.76 -9.92
C HIS A 31 5.23 5.14 -9.71
N ALA A 32 4.44 5.62 -10.68
CA ALA A 32 3.74 6.89 -10.55
C ALA A 32 2.73 6.88 -9.40
N LEU A 33 1.92 5.82 -9.27
CA LEU A 33 0.91 5.70 -8.22
C LEU A 33 1.53 5.61 -6.82
N ARG A 34 2.64 4.88 -6.64
CA ARG A 34 3.33 4.78 -5.32
C ARG A 34 3.75 6.13 -4.75
N ARG A 35 4.00 7.12 -5.61
CA ARG A 35 4.42 8.48 -5.23
C ARG A 35 3.26 9.44 -4.96
N ARG A 36 2.01 9.04 -5.28
CA ARG A 36 0.83 9.88 -5.03
C ARG A 36 0.29 9.65 -3.62
N PRO A 37 -0.29 10.69 -2.98
CA PRO A 37 -1.01 10.51 -1.71
C PRO A 37 -2.08 9.44 -1.83
N ILE A 38 -2.16 8.53 -0.86
CA ILE A 38 -3.10 7.40 -0.88
C ILE A 38 -4.55 7.88 -1.05
N ALA A 39 -4.89 8.99 -0.39
CA ALA A 39 -6.20 9.63 -0.48
C ALA A 39 -6.61 10.07 -1.91
N GLU A 40 -5.66 10.20 -2.83
CA GLU A 40 -5.90 10.65 -4.21
C GLU A 40 -5.90 9.52 -5.26
N LEU A 41 -5.59 8.28 -4.88
CA LEU A 41 -5.40 7.17 -5.82
C LEU A 41 -6.69 6.75 -6.52
N GLY A 42 -7.85 7.01 -5.91
CA GLY A 42 -9.15 6.54 -6.38
C GLY A 42 -9.24 5.02 -6.46
N ALA A 43 -10.43 4.50 -6.77
CA ALA A 43 -10.67 3.05 -6.76
C ALA A 43 -9.79 2.28 -7.77
N GLU A 44 -9.61 2.82 -8.97
CA GLU A 44 -8.83 2.14 -10.03
C GLU A 44 -7.33 2.12 -9.73
N GLY A 45 -6.79 3.21 -9.17
CA GLY A 45 -5.38 3.26 -8.75
C GLY A 45 -5.10 2.26 -7.64
N LEU A 46 -5.97 2.21 -6.63
CA LEU A 46 -5.88 1.23 -5.54
C LEU A 46 -5.99 -0.21 -6.07
N ARG A 47 -6.98 -0.49 -6.94
CA ARG A 47 -7.15 -1.81 -7.56
C ARG A 47 -5.90 -2.25 -8.33
N LEU A 48 -5.28 -1.34 -9.08
CA LEU A 48 -4.07 -1.64 -9.84
C LEU A 48 -2.92 -2.05 -8.91
N LEU A 49 -2.65 -1.27 -7.87
CA LEU A 49 -1.59 -1.57 -6.89
C LEU A 49 -1.82 -2.92 -6.20
N ILE A 50 -3.05 -3.17 -5.72
CA ILE A 50 -3.43 -4.43 -5.07
C ILE A 50 -3.27 -5.62 -6.04
N SER A 51 -3.72 -5.47 -7.29
CA SER A 51 -3.62 -6.55 -8.30
C SER A 51 -2.16 -6.90 -8.64
N GLN A 52 -1.25 -5.94 -8.51
CA GLN A 52 0.19 -6.15 -8.69
C GLN A 52 0.91 -6.53 -7.39
N ARG A 53 0.17 -6.75 -6.29
CA ARG A 53 0.71 -7.05 -4.96
C ARG A 53 1.69 -6.01 -4.41
N VAL A 54 1.45 -4.73 -4.71
CA VAL A 54 2.25 -3.60 -4.23
C VAL A 54 1.55 -2.97 -3.03
N GLY A 55 2.29 -2.67 -1.95
CA GLY A 55 1.72 -2.13 -0.71
C GLY A 55 0.95 -3.13 0.15
N LEU A 56 1.02 -4.42 -0.18
CA LEU A 56 0.29 -5.44 0.57
C LEU A 56 0.92 -5.78 1.92
N ALA A 57 2.22 -5.57 2.13
CA ALA A 57 2.85 -5.92 3.41
C ALA A 57 2.27 -5.10 4.57
N GLU A 58 2.04 -3.80 4.36
CA GLU A 58 1.37 -2.92 5.33
C GLU A 58 -0.08 -3.36 5.58
N ILE A 59 -0.77 -3.82 4.54
CA ILE A 59 -2.17 -4.28 4.63
C ILE A 59 -2.26 -5.63 5.36
N ASP A 60 -1.35 -6.56 5.05
CA ASP A 60 -1.30 -7.88 5.69
C ASP A 60 -0.92 -7.74 7.17
N ASP A 61 0.03 -6.86 7.53
CA ASP A 61 0.43 -6.65 8.92
C ASP A 61 -0.71 -6.07 9.77
N GLU A 62 -1.48 -5.10 9.25
CA GLU A 62 -2.64 -4.55 9.95
C GLU A 62 -3.78 -5.58 10.07
N VAL A 63 -4.04 -6.36 9.01
CA VAL A 63 -5.04 -7.44 9.02
C VAL A 63 -4.66 -8.56 9.98
N GLN A 64 -3.38 -8.99 10.02
CA GLN A 64 -2.90 -9.97 10.97
C GLN A 64 -2.97 -9.44 12.41
N THR A 65 -2.67 -8.15 12.61
CA THR A 65 -2.80 -7.50 13.91
C THR A 65 -4.24 -7.52 14.41
N GLU A 66 -5.22 -7.22 13.55
CA GLU A 66 -6.64 -7.30 13.93
C GLU A 66 -7.13 -8.73 14.15
N ILE A 67 -6.69 -9.69 13.33
CA ILE A 67 -6.98 -11.12 13.57
C ILE A 67 -6.39 -11.57 14.91
N ALA A 68 -5.17 -11.14 15.26
CA ALA A 68 -4.52 -11.46 16.52
C ALA A 68 -5.26 -10.85 17.73
N LYS A 69 -5.75 -9.60 17.61
CA LYS A 69 -6.57 -8.95 18.64
C LYS A 69 -7.88 -9.70 18.90
N LEU A 70 -8.51 -10.20 17.84
CA LEU A 70 -9.74 -10.99 17.94
C LEU A 70 -9.49 -12.40 18.51
N GLY A 71 -8.33 -13.00 18.22
CA GLY A 71 -7.95 -14.33 18.72
C GLY A 71 -7.50 -14.36 20.19
N SER A 72 -6.98 -13.25 20.72
CA SER A 72 -6.49 -13.19 22.11
C SER A 72 -7.59 -13.25 23.18
N GLY A 73 -8.87 -13.04 22.82
CA GLY A 73 -10.00 -13.10 23.74
C GLY A 73 -10.58 -14.51 24.00
N ALA A 74 -10.14 -15.52 23.25
CA ALA A 74 -10.74 -16.86 23.26
C ALA A 74 -9.96 -17.92 24.07
N SER A 75 -8.89 -17.55 24.78
CA SER A 75 -8.13 -18.47 25.64
C SER A 75 -8.69 -18.46 27.07
N GLY A 76 -9.90 -19.00 27.21
CA GLY A 76 -10.59 -19.06 28.49
C GLY A 76 -11.66 -20.15 28.55
N TRP A 77 -11.40 -21.33 27.99
CA TRP A 77 -12.15 -22.57 28.23
C TRP A 77 -11.21 -23.77 28.14
#